data_AF-A0A8H4VC39-F1
#
_entry.id   AF-A0A8H4VC39-F1
#
_cell.length_a   1.000
_cell.length_b   1.000
_cell.length_c   1.000
_cell.angle_alpha   90.00
_cell.angle_beta   90.00
_cell.angle_gamma   90.00
#
_symmetry.space_group_name_H-M   'P 1'
#
loop_
_entity.id
_entity.type
_entity.pdbx_description
1 polymer ?
#
loop_
_entity_poly.entity_id
_entity_poly.type
_entity_poly.pdbx_seq_one_letter_code
_entity_poly.pdbx_strand_id
1 'polypeptide(L)'
;MDMNTPLVVLLKPCKLEGFQPGAPSNRQPASVPKTFFDAMQVRQRVFVKEQNVPVENEFDVDDSRSCHWVVYAVAKSNDGQETLPVGTIRLVPFPHDPHPQVDGSYWNGVLEGSQTAVSKHPGADRSTSFHDGKEPYVKLGRLAVLEEFRGKGFAGILVRTALRWMKANPSYFEAVTSVDAPGWNGLVCAHAQQQAVGAWTKWGFHVDEEMGNWWEEGILHVGMFQRLQKEARG
;
A
#
# COMPACT_ATOMS: atom_id res chain seq x y z
N MET A 1 24.46 -16.32 -7.25
CA MET A 1 23.34 -15.36 -7.23
C MET A 1 23.36 -14.65 -8.56
N ASP A 2 22.27 -14.72 -9.32
CA ASP A 2 22.18 -14.05 -10.60
C ASP A 2 22.21 -12.53 -10.39
N MET A 3 23.20 -11.84 -10.96
CA MET A 3 23.43 -10.39 -10.78
C MET A 3 22.30 -9.51 -11.32
N ASN A 4 21.33 -10.12 -12.02
CA ASN A 4 20.15 -9.45 -12.58
C ASN A 4 18.87 -9.57 -11.73
N THR A 5 18.88 -10.30 -10.61
CA THR A 5 17.68 -10.36 -9.74
C THR A 5 17.68 -9.15 -8.79
N PRO A 6 16.66 -8.27 -8.86
CA PRO A 6 16.63 -7.11 -7.96
C PRO A 6 16.37 -7.55 -6.52
N LEU A 7 17.06 -6.91 -5.59
CA LEU A 7 16.89 -7.15 -4.16
C LEU A 7 15.57 -6.54 -3.70
N VAL A 8 14.69 -7.34 -3.10
CA VAL A 8 13.45 -6.87 -2.47
C VAL A 8 13.52 -7.16 -0.97
N VAL A 9 13.39 -6.13 -0.15
CA VAL A 9 13.45 -6.22 1.31
C VAL A 9 12.07 -5.99 1.89
N LEU A 10 11.61 -6.92 2.73
CA LEU A 10 10.39 -6.80 3.54
C LEU A 10 10.73 -6.15 4.88
N LEU A 11 10.01 -5.10 5.25
CA LEU A 11 9.86 -4.60 6.60
C LEU A 11 8.48 -5.00 7.14
N LYS A 12 8.46 -5.77 8.22
CA LYS A 12 7.24 -6.15 8.95
C LYS A 12 6.70 -4.96 9.76
N PRO A 13 5.45 -5.02 10.26
CA PRO A 13 4.88 -4.00 11.14
C PRO A 13 5.82 -3.68 12.29
N CYS A 14 6.04 -2.40 12.54
CA CYS A 14 6.95 -1.93 13.56
C CYS A 14 6.55 -0.54 14.05
N LYS A 15 7.09 -0.21 15.22
CA LYS A 15 6.95 1.10 15.82
C LYS A 15 7.72 2.14 15.01
N LEU A 16 7.04 3.24 14.67
CA LEU A 16 7.57 4.35 13.89
C LEU A 16 7.44 5.68 14.65
N GLU A 17 7.47 5.63 16.00
CA GLU A 17 7.28 6.82 16.80
C GLU A 17 8.36 7.86 16.54
N GLY A 18 7.94 9.12 16.43
CA GLY A 18 8.84 10.24 16.20
C GLY A 18 9.36 10.36 14.77
N PHE A 19 8.92 9.51 13.82
CA PHE A 19 9.21 9.73 12.40
C PHE A 19 8.70 11.11 11.98
N GLN A 20 9.52 11.87 11.25
CA GLN A 20 9.21 13.23 10.81
C GLN A 20 9.11 13.27 9.28
N PRO A 21 7.91 13.34 8.69
CA PRO A 21 7.76 13.43 7.25
C PRO A 21 8.55 14.62 6.67
N GLY A 22 9.27 14.38 5.58
CA GLY A 22 10.09 15.40 4.91
C GLY A 22 11.43 15.73 5.57
N ALA A 23 11.69 15.29 6.81
CA ALA A 23 12.97 15.56 7.47
C ALA A 23 14.11 14.69 6.88
N PRO A 24 15.34 15.23 6.74
CA PRO A 24 16.49 14.49 6.24
C PRO A 24 16.90 13.34 7.18
N SER A 25 17.64 12.36 6.66
CA SER A 25 17.99 11.12 7.37
C SER A 25 18.68 11.37 8.72
N ASN A 26 19.52 12.40 8.82
CA ASN A 26 20.25 12.76 10.04
C ASN A 26 19.36 13.40 11.13
N ARG A 27 18.11 13.74 10.81
CA ARG A 27 17.10 14.25 11.75
C ARG A 27 16.05 13.21 12.11
N GLN A 28 16.04 12.06 11.45
CA GLN A 28 15.12 10.97 11.79
C GLN A 28 15.60 10.24 13.06
N PRO A 29 14.67 9.73 13.89
CA PRO A 29 15.06 8.90 15.02
C PRO A 29 15.82 7.64 14.56
N ALA A 30 16.89 7.29 15.28
CA ALA A 30 17.67 6.07 14.99
C ALA A 30 16.85 4.77 15.16
N SER A 31 15.71 4.84 15.86
CA SER A 31 14.75 3.74 16.01
C SER A 31 13.97 3.44 14.72
N VAL A 32 13.86 4.39 13.79
CA VAL A 32 13.15 4.19 12.52
C VAL A 32 13.99 3.29 11.61
N PRO A 33 13.47 2.13 11.15
CA PRO A 33 14.23 1.23 10.30
C PRO A 33 14.64 1.89 8.98
N LYS A 34 15.89 1.65 8.54
CA LYS A 34 16.39 2.14 7.25
C LYS A 34 15.45 1.79 6.09
N THR A 35 14.89 0.58 6.07
CA THR A 35 13.95 0.15 5.02
C THR A 35 12.69 1.01 4.98
N PHE A 36 12.16 1.47 6.11
CA PHE A 36 11.02 2.38 6.13
C PHE A 36 11.43 3.75 5.57
N PHE A 37 12.59 4.25 6.00
CA PHE A 37 13.13 5.50 5.47
C PHE A 37 13.34 5.44 3.95
N ASP A 38 13.87 4.34 3.43
CA ASP A 38 14.04 4.11 2.00
C ASP A 38 12.70 4.08 1.24
N ALA A 39 11.67 3.45 1.81
CA ALA A 39 10.31 3.51 1.27
C ALA A 39 9.79 4.96 1.19
N MET A 40 9.98 5.72 2.27
CA MET A 40 9.54 7.12 2.36
C MET A 40 10.29 8.03 1.39
N GLN A 41 11.58 7.79 1.12
CA GLN A 41 12.33 8.52 0.09
C GLN A 41 11.73 8.32 -1.30
N VAL A 42 11.37 7.08 -1.65
CA VAL A 42 10.71 6.78 -2.94
C VAL A 42 9.34 7.47 -2.99
N ARG A 43 8.53 7.35 -1.94
CA ARG A 43 7.20 7.99 -1.83
C ARG A 43 7.28 9.51 -1.95
N GLN A 44 8.21 10.17 -1.27
CA GLN A 44 8.39 11.62 -1.38
C GLN A 44 8.78 12.05 -2.80
N ARG A 45 9.62 11.28 -3.49
CA ARG A 45 9.97 11.59 -4.88
C ARG A 45 8.77 11.45 -5.82
N VAL A 46 7.93 10.44 -5.62
CA VAL A 46 6.79 10.16 -6.52
C VAL A 46 5.53 10.94 -6.12
N PHE A 47 5.08 10.82 -4.89
CA PHE A 47 3.81 11.43 -4.48
C PHE A 47 3.95 12.92 -4.18
N VAL A 48 5.01 13.34 -3.48
CA VAL A 48 5.20 14.76 -3.13
C VAL A 48 5.75 15.56 -4.30
N LYS A 49 6.92 15.20 -4.81
CA LYS A 49 7.62 16.02 -5.82
C LYS A 49 6.96 15.96 -7.20
N GLU A 50 6.44 14.80 -7.58
CA GLU A 50 5.92 14.59 -8.93
C GLU A 50 4.40 14.74 -8.99
N GLN A 51 3.67 14.18 -8.01
CA GLN A 51 2.20 14.24 -7.97
C GLN A 51 1.64 15.39 -7.10
N ASN A 52 2.51 16.19 -6.47
CA ASN A 52 2.14 17.35 -5.64
C ASN A 52 1.26 17.03 -4.42
N VAL A 53 1.34 15.80 -3.90
CA VAL A 53 0.71 15.42 -2.63
C VAL A 53 1.46 16.12 -1.47
N PRO A 54 0.77 16.73 -0.50
CA PRO A 54 1.43 17.33 0.66
C PRO A 54 2.29 16.32 1.43
N VAL A 55 3.48 16.74 1.88
CA VAL A 55 4.45 15.83 2.53
C VAL A 55 3.92 15.28 3.86
N GLU A 56 3.06 16.05 4.53
CA GLU A 56 2.36 15.67 5.74
C GLU A 56 1.34 14.54 5.53
N ASN A 57 0.78 14.40 4.33
CA ASN A 57 -0.19 13.35 3.98
C ASN A 57 0.51 12.02 3.63
N GLU A 58 1.84 12.03 3.45
CA GLU A 58 2.62 10.84 3.13
C GLU A 58 2.99 9.98 4.34
N PHE A 59 2.56 10.33 5.55
CA PHE A 59 2.71 9.45 6.71
C PHE A 59 1.39 9.36 7.45
N ASP A 60 0.86 8.14 7.56
CA ASP A 60 -0.46 7.89 8.13
C ASP A 60 -0.42 6.84 9.25
N VAL A 61 -1.57 6.65 9.89
CA VAL A 61 -1.73 5.69 10.99
C VAL A 61 -1.52 4.24 10.57
N ASP A 62 -1.66 3.92 9.29
CA ASP A 62 -1.51 2.56 8.76
C ASP A 62 -0.03 2.18 8.57
N ASP A 63 0.87 3.16 8.44
CA ASP A 63 2.29 2.89 8.17
C ASP A 63 2.94 1.98 9.23
N SER A 64 2.61 2.17 10.52
CA SER A 64 3.18 1.37 11.61
C SER A 64 2.67 -0.08 11.66
N ARG A 65 1.43 -0.31 11.24
CA ARG A 65 0.79 -1.64 11.25
C ARG A 65 0.96 -2.42 9.93
N SER A 66 1.57 -1.80 8.92
CA SER A 66 1.70 -2.38 7.59
C SER A 66 2.99 -3.17 7.40
N CYS A 67 2.94 -4.13 6.46
CA CYS A 67 4.16 -4.63 5.83
C CYS A 67 4.58 -3.69 4.69
N HIS A 68 5.87 -3.42 4.54
CA HIS A 68 6.43 -2.61 3.47
C HIS A 68 7.46 -3.41 2.69
N TRP A 69 7.44 -3.33 1.36
CA TRP A 69 8.49 -3.91 0.52
C TRP A 69 9.19 -2.79 -0.23
N VAL A 70 10.51 -2.79 -0.19
CA VAL A 70 11.35 -1.88 -0.99
C VAL A 70 12.20 -2.70 -1.93
N VAL A 71 12.19 -2.32 -3.20
CA VAL A 71 13.06 -2.90 -4.23
C VAL A 71 14.26 -2.00 -4.45
N TYR A 72 15.45 -2.61 -4.49
CA TYR A 72 16.72 -1.94 -4.69
C TYR A 72 17.32 -2.33 -6.03
N ALA A 73 17.85 -1.33 -6.74
CA ALA A 73 18.65 -1.54 -7.94
C ALA A 73 20.11 -1.16 -7.66
N VAL A 74 21.03 -1.86 -8.32
CA VAL A 74 22.44 -1.50 -8.29
C VAL A 74 22.66 -0.27 -9.17
N ALA A 75 23.19 0.79 -8.58
CA ALA A 75 23.69 1.97 -9.28
C ALA A 75 25.23 1.96 -9.27
N LYS A 76 25.83 2.43 -10.36
CA LYS A 76 27.27 2.68 -10.41
C LYS A 76 27.55 3.96 -9.64
N SER A 77 28.38 3.87 -8.62
CA SER A 77 28.94 5.02 -7.89
C SER A 77 30.44 5.13 -8.17
N ASN A 78 31.03 6.29 -7.87
CA ASN A 78 32.47 6.51 -8.05
C ASN A 78 33.32 5.60 -7.14
N ASP A 79 32.77 5.13 -6.01
CA ASP A 79 33.45 4.31 -5.00
C ASP A 79 33.05 2.82 -5.05
N GLY A 80 32.27 2.40 -6.06
CA GLY A 80 31.85 1.01 -6.25
C GLY A 80 30.39 0.84 -6.70
N GLN A 81 29.82 -0.33 -6.43
CA GLN A 81 28.38 -0.57 -6.61
C GLN A 81 27.63 -0.14 -5.34
N GLU A 82 26.68 0.78 -5.49
CA GLU A 82 25.76 1.17 -4.43
C GLU A 82 24.35 0.69 -4.76
N THR A 83 23.60 0.21 -3.77
CA THR A 83 22.19 -0.15 -3.95
C THR A 83 21.29 1.03 -3.61
N LEU A 84 20.47 1.45 -4.56
CA LEU A 84 19.50 2.53 -4.39
C LEU A 84 18.08 1.97 -4.25
N PRO A 85 17.24 2.49 -3.34
CA PRO A 85 15.82 2.15 -3.34
C PRO A 85 15.14 2.77 -4.56
N VAL A 86 14.47 1.94 -5.38
CA VAL A 86 13.87 2.37 -6.65
C VAL A 86 12.36 2.20 -6.72
N GLY A 87 11.79 1.45 -5.78
CA GLY A 87 10.35 1.26 -5.69
C GLY A 87 9.92 0.78 -4.31
N THR A 88 8.66 1.03 -3.97
CA THR A 88 8.05 0.56 -2.72
C THR A 88 6.58 0.19 -2.90
N ILE A 89 6.07 -0.69 -2.04
CA ILE A 89 4.64 -0.98 -1.87
C ILE A 89 4.34 -1.28 -0.40
N ARG A 90 3.14 -0.92 0.05
CA ARG A 90 2.61 -1.17 1.39
C ARG A 90 1.46 -2.17 1.35
N LEU A 91 1.40 -3.09 2.30
CA LEU A 91 0.26 -3.97 2.57
C LEU A 91 -0.31 -3.64 3.95
N VAL A 92 -1.50 -3.08 3.95
CA VAL A 92 -2.23 -2.65 5.15
C VAL A 92 -3.13 -3.80 5.63
N PRO A 93 -3.06 -4.19 6.92
CA PRO A 93 -3.97 -5.19 7.47
C PRO A 93 -5.39 -4.67 7.64
N PHE A 94 -6.36 -5.57 7.79
CA PHE A 94 -7.69 -5.21 8.31
C PHE A 94 -7.62 -4.92 9.83
N PRO A 95 -8.60 -4.18 10.41
CA PRO A 95 -9.74 -3.52 9.76
C PRO A 95 -9.33 -2.28 8.95
N HIS A 96 -10.25 -1.76 8.14
CA HIS A 96 -10.09 -0.53 7.36
C HIS A 96 -11.23 0.45 7.69
N ASP A 97 -11.03 1.73 7.39
CA ASP A 97 -12.13 2.68 7.32
C ASP A 97 -13.14 2.26 6.24
N PRO A 98 -14.41 2.72 6.33
CA PRO A 98 -15.44 2.41 5.35
C PRO A 98 -15.01 2.75 3.92
N HIS A 99 -15.55 2.01 2.95
CA HIS A 99 -15.32 2.26 1.53
C HIS A 99 -15.63 3.70 1.16
N PRO A 100 -14.82 4.33 0.30
CA PRO A 100 -15.05 5.70 -0.14
C PRO A 100 -16.46 5.91 -0.71
N GLN A 101 -17.00 7.10 -0.50
CA GLN A 101 -18.25 7.50 -1.11
C GLN A 101 -18.04 7.68 -2.62
N VAL A 102 -19.00 7.18 -3.42
CA VAL A 102 -19.01 7.40 -4.87
C VAL A 102 -19.03 8.90 -5.16
N ASP A 103 -18.14 9.32 -6.05
CA ASP A 103 -17.86 10.71 -6.42
C ASP A 103 -17.43 11.60 -5.24
N GLY A 104 -17.06 11.00 -4.10
CA GLY A 104 -16.53 11.69 -2.94
C GLY A 104 -15.13 12.27 -3.21
N SER A 105 -14.77 13.32 -2.47
CA SER A 105 -13.44 13.94 -2.53
C SER A 105 -12.79 13.88 -1.16
N TYR A 106 -11.58 13.31 -1.09
CA TYR A 106 -10.86 13.06 0.15
C TYR A 106 -9.55 13.83 0.18
N TRP A 107 -9.34 14.52 1.29
CA TRP A 107 -8.10 15.24 1.59
C TRP A 107 -7.55 14.78 2.94
N ASN A 108 -6.30 14.32 2.96
CA ASN A 108 -5.66 13.67 4.10
C ASN A 108 -6.52 12.55 4.72
N GLY A 109 -7.15 11.75 3.87
CA GLY A 109 -8.06 10.66 4.28
C GLY A 109 -9.42 11.12 4.83
N VAL A 110 -9.75 12.41 4.77
CA VAL A 110 -11.03 12.96 5.26
C VAL A 110 -11.91 13.40 4.09
N LEU A 111 -13.18 12.97 4.09
CA LEU A 111 -14.17 13.40 3.10
C LEU A 111 -14.45 14.91 3.22
N GLU A 112 -14.24 15.65 2.14
CA GLU A 112 -14.54 17.07 2.06
C GLU A 112 -16.03 17.34 2.30
N GLY A 113 -16.33 18.37 3.09
CA GLY A 113 -17.71 18.71 3.47
C GLY A 113 -18.30 17.87 4.61
N SER A 114 -17.60 16.84 5.10
CA SER A 114 -18.01 16.11 6.30
C SER A 114 -17.64 16.91 7.56
N GLN A 115 -18.64 17.39 8.31
CA GLN A 115 -18.43 18.00 9.64
C GLN A 115 -18.17 16.96 10.74
N THR A 116 -18.33 15.68 10.42
CA THR A 116 -18.13 14.55 11.33
C THR A 116 -16.94 13.74 10.89
N ALA A 117 -15.98 13.53 11.79
CA ALA A 117 -15.03 12.44 11.64
C ALA A 117 -15.85 11.17 11.36
N VAL A 118 -15.63 10.53 10.21
CA VAL A 118 -16.27 9.26 9.87
C VAL A 118 -16.06 8.35 11.08
N SER A 119 -17.16 7.91 11.67
CA SER A 119 -17.16 7.13 12.89
C SER A 119 -16.19 5.95 12.72
N LYS A 120 -15.05 6.00 13.44
CA LYS A 120 -14.03 4.93 13.52
C LYS A 120 -14.52 3.73 14.33
N HIS A 121 -15.80 3.41 14.20
CA HIS A 121 -16.39 2.24 14.83
C HIS A 121 -16.44 1.08 13.83
N PRO A 122 -16.22 -0.15 14.32
CA PRO A 122 -16.28 -1.36 13.50
C PRO A 122 -17.75 -1.67 13.17
N GLY A 123 -18.36 -0.86 12.32
CA GLY A 123 -19.65 -1.15 11.68
C GLY A 123 -19.44 -1.92 10.39
N ALA A 124 -20.45 -2.70 9.99
CA ALA A 124 -20.47 -3.28 8.65
C ALA A 124 -20.39 -2.14 7.61
N ASP A 125 -19.44 -2.25 6.70
CA ASP A 125 -19.28 -1.35 5.57
C ASP A 125 -20.39 -1.63 4.54
N ARG A 126 -20.53 -0.77 3.53
CA ARG A 126 -21.45 -1.03 2.42
C ARG A 126 -20.94 -2.21 1.58
N SER A 127 -21.87 -3.00 1.06
CA SER A 127 -21.57 -4.03 0.06
C SER A 127 -21.22 -3.37 -1.27
N THR A 128 -20.33 -4.02 -2.01
CA THR A 128 -19.89 -3.68 -3.37
C THR A 128 -19.81 -4.96 -4.21
N SER A 129 -19.29 -4.89 -5.44
CA SER A 129 -19.30 -6.02 -6.37
C SER A 129 -18.46 -7.21 -5.88
N PHE A 130 -17.38 -6.95 -5.13
CA PHE A 130 -16.46 -7.98 -4.64
C PHE A 130 -16.32 -8.06 -3.11
N HIS A 131 -16.97 -7.16 -2.37
CA HIS A 131 -16.91 -7.12 -0.90
C HIS A 131 -18.31 -7.01 -0.31
N ASP A 132 -18.65 -7.88 0.64
CA ASP A 132 -19.97 -7.96 1.28
C ASP A 132 -20.18 -6.94 2.42
N GLY A 133 -19.20 -6.07 2.64
CA GLY A 133 -19.18 -5.09 3.73
C GLY A 133 -18.68 -5.64 5.07
N LYS A 134 -18.31 -6.93 5.15
CA LYS A 134 -18.02 -7.63 6.40
C LYS A 134 -16.71 -8.42 6.35
N GLU A 135 -16.42 -9.07 5.23
CA GLU A 135 -15.27 -9.94 5.06
C GLU A 135 -13.96 -9.15 5.20
N PRO A 136 -13.03 -9.53 6.09
CA PRO A 136 -11.75 -8.85 6.17
C PRO A 136 -10.97 -8.98 4.86
N TYR A 137 -10.29 -7.90 4.51
CA TYR A 137 -9.38 -7.85 3.36
C TYR A 137 -8.09 -7.13 3.74
N VAL A 138 -7.00 -7.46 3.06
CA VAL A 138 -5.76 -6.67 3.16
C VAL A 138 -5.73 -5.66 2.00
N LYS A 139 -5.13 -4.49 2.20
CA LYS A 139 -5.11 -3.43 1.17
C LYS A 139 -3.69 -3.16 0.70
N LEU A 140 -3.45 -3.29 -0.61
CA LEU A 140 -2.22 -2.81 -1.23
C LEU A 140 -2.34 -1.32 -1.51
N GLY A 141 -1.32 -0.56 -1.15
CA GLY A 141 -1.25 0.88 -1.35
C GLY A 141 0.18 1.39 -1.39
N ARG A 142 0.34 2.71 -1.56
CA ARG A 142 1.65 3.38 -1.64
C ARG A 142 2.62 2.74 -2.65
N LEU A 143 2.07 2.19 -3.74
CA LEU A 143 2.89 1.63 -4.83
C LEU A 143 3.55 2.79 -5.58
N ALA A 144 4.86 2.91 -5.46
CA ALA A 144 5.65 3.94 -6.10
C ALA A 144 6.90 3.34 -6.74
N VAL A 145 7.23 3.82 -7.94
CA VAL A 145 8.50 3.53 -8.62
C VAL A 145 9.04 4.83 -9.16
N LEU A 146 10.32 5.09 -8.87
CA LEU A 146 11.04 6.26 -9.36
C LEU A 146 10.97 6.34 -10.88
N GLU A 147 10.77 7.53 -11.42
CA GLU A 147 10.55 7.79 -12.85
C GLU A 147 11.60 7.10 -13.73
N GLU A 148 12.88 7.25 -13.40
CA GLU A 148 14.01 6.70 -14.15
C GLU A 148 14.13 5.15 -14.10
N PHE A 149 13.29 4.51 -13.29
CA PHE A 149 13.18 3.05 -13.17
C PHE A 149 11.82 2.49 -13.65
N ARG A 150 10.91 3.33 -14.13
CA ARG A 150 9.63 2.87 -14.71
C ARG A 150 9.85 2.11 -16.03
N GLY A 151 8.87 1.30 -16.41
CA GLY A 151 8.97 0.41 -17.58
C GLY A 151 9.90 -0.80 -17.40
N LYS A 152 10.67 -0.88 -16.32
CA LYS A 152 11.62 -1.99 -16.03
C LYS A 152 11.02 -3.14 -15.22
N GLY A 153 9.70 -3.12 -14.98
CA GLY A 153 8.97 -4.22 -14.32
C GLY A 153 8.97 -4.22 -12.78
N PHE A 154 9.63 -3.26 -12.11
CA PHE A 154 9.74 -3.20 -10.64
C PHE A 154 8.40 -3.16 -9.91
N ALA A 155 7.42 -2.41 -10.40
CA ALA A 155 6.08 -2.35 -9.79
C ALA A 155 5.42 -3.73 -9.73
N GLY A 156 5.51 -4.51 -10.82
CA GLY A 156 4.98 -5.86 -10.85
C GLY A 156 5.74 -6.83 -9.94
N ILE A 157 7.05 -6.63 -9.76
CA ILE A 157 7.85 -7.42 -8.80
C ILE A 157 7.36 -7.15 -7.38
N LEU A 158 7.14 -5.89 -7.01
CA LEU A 158 6.63 -5.49 -5.69
C LEU A 158 5.26 -6.10 -5.41
N VAL A 159 4.29 -5.91 -6.32
CA VAL A 159 2.93 -6.45 -6.17
C VAL A 159 2.95 -7.97 -6.06
N ARG A 160 3.61 -8.68 -6.99
CA ARG A 160 3.67 -10.15 -6.94
C ARG A 160 4.39 -10.67 -5.69
N THR A 161 5.39 -9.95 -5.19
CA THR A 161 6.10 -10.33 -3.96
C THR A 161 5.17 -10.19 -2.74
N ALA A 162 4.44 -9.08 -2.61
CA ALA A 162 3.49 -8.89 -1.53
C ALA A 162 2.35 -9.92 -1.57
N LEU A 163 1.74 -10.15 -2.75
CA LEU A 163 0.68 -11.15 -2.92
C LEU A 163 1.15 -12.57 -2.60
N ARG A 164 2.34 -12.97 -3.09
CA ARG A 164 2.93 -14.29 -2.80
C ARG A 164 3.18 -14.45 -1.31
N TRP A 165 3.73 -13.41 -0.66
CA TRP A 165 3.99 -13.44 0.77
C TRP A 165 2.70 -13.59 1.56
N MET A 166 1.66 -12.83 1.24
CA MET A 166 0.37 -12.93 1.95
C MET A 166 -0.29 -14.29 1.72
N LYS A 167 -0.25 -14.84 0.50
CA LYS A 167 -0.72 -16.20 0.20
C LYS A 167 0.00 -17.27 1.06
N ALA A 168 1.30 -17.10 1.29
CA ALA A 168 2.10 -18.01 2.12
C ALA A 168 1.92 -17.80 3.64
N ASN A 169 1.31 -16.69 4.06
CA ASN A 169 1.13 -16.33 5.47
C ASN A 169 -0.33 -15.91 5.75
N PRO A 170 -1.33 -16.76 5.48
CA PRO A 170 -2.74 -16.35 5.49
C PRO A 170 -3.23 -15.86 6.86
N SER A 171 -2.67 -16.39 7.95
CA SER A 171 -3.07 -16.03 9.31
C SER A 171 -2.25 -14.90 9.93
N TYR A 172 -1.35 -14.27 9.16
CA TYR A 172 -0.39 -13.29 9.72
C TYR A 172 -1.06 -12.10 10.42
N PHE A 173 -2.23 -11.68 9.91
CA PHE A 173 -3.00 -10.58 10.47
C PHE A 173 -4.26 -11.03 11.23
N GLU A 174 -4.42 -12.32 11.55
CA GLU A 174 -5.60 -12.76 12.32
C GLU A 174 -5.59 -12.23 13.76
N ALA A 175 -4.42 -11.96 14.33
CA ALA A 175 -4.30 -11.44 15.70
C ALA A 175 -4.78 -9.98 15.87
N VAL A 176 -5.09 -9.26 14.78
CA VAL A 176 -5.61 -7.88 14.84
C VAL A 176 -7.14 -7.78 14.78
N THR A 177 -7.86 -8.90 14.71
CA THR A 177 -9.33 -8.93 14.77
C THR A 177 -9.88 -9.33 16.13
N SER A 178 -11.12 -8.94 16.40
CA SER A 178 -11.90 -9.48 17.52
C SER A 178 -12.13 -10.98 17.35
N VAL A 179 -12.35 -11.67 18.48
CA VAL A 179 -12.50 -13.13 18.55
C VAL A 179 -13.63 -13.67 17.66
N ASP A 180 -14.65 -12.85 17.36
CA ASP A 180 -15.83 -13.23 16.59
C ASP A 180 -15.79 -12.81 15.11
N ALA A 181 -14.71 -12.16 14.65
CA ALA A 181 -14.60 -11.74 13.25
C ALA A 181 -14.34 -12.96 12.33
N PRO A 182 -14.95 -13.02 11.14
CA PRO A 182 -14.60 -14.04 10.17
C PRO A 182 -13.12 -13.94 9.82
N GLY A 183 -12.42 -15.08 9.66
CA GLY A 183 -11.02 -15.08 9.28
C GLY A 183 -10.81 -14.56 7.85
N TRP A 184 -9.61 -14.01 7.58
CA TRP A 184 -9.26 -13.54 6.24
C TRP A 184 -9.32 -14.68 5.22
N ASN A 185 -10.11 -14.49 4.17
CA ASN A 185 -10.33 -15.51 3.15
C ASN A 185 -9.83 -15.05 1.76
N GLY A 186 -8.63 -14.47 1.77
CA GLY A 186 -7.85 -14.21 0.56
C GLY A 186 -8.18 -12.92 -0.18
N LEU A 187 -9.07 -12.08 0.33
CA LEU A 187 -9.46 -10.83 -0.33
C LEU A 187 -8.36 -9.78 -0.22
N VAL A 188 -7.94 -9.22 -1.35
CA VAL A 188 -6.95 -8.15 -1.44
C VAL A 188 -7.57 -6.97 -2.19
N CYS A 189 -7.57 -5.81 -1.56
CA CYS A 189 -8.05 -4.54 -2.13
C CYS A 189 -6.87 -3.71 -2.66
N ALA A 190 -7.12 -2.88 -3.66
CA ALA A 190 -6.28 -1.76 -4.04
C ALA A 190 -7.17 -0.56 -4.37
N HIS A 191 -6.86 0.60 -3.80
CA HIS A 191 -7.35 1.89 -4.30
C HIS A 191 -6.40 2.31 -5.41
N ALA A 192 -6.78 2.06 -6.66
CA ALA A 192 -5.92 2.30 -7.81
C ALA A 192 -6.22 3.66 -8.42
N GLN A 193 -5.19 4.46 -8.72
CA GLN A 193 -5.36 5.61 -9.62
C GLN A 193 -5.97 5.10 -10.94
N GLN A 194 -6.96 5.80 -11.48
CA GLN A 194 -7.69 5.31 -12.67
C GLN A 194 -6.75 5.02 -13.85
N GLN A 195 -5.70 5.83 -14.03
CA GLN A 195 -4.67 5.61 -15.05
C GLN A 195 -3.86 4.32 -14.88
N ALA A 196 -3.82 3.75 -13.68
CA ALA A 196 -3.07 2.53 -13.36
C ALA A 196 -3.89 1.24 -13.47
N VAL A 197 -5.20 1.32 -13.74
CA VAL A 197 -6.12 0.16 -13.80
C VAL A 197 -5.56 -0.95 -14.69
N GLY A 198 -5.08 -0.63 -15.89
CA GLY A 198 -4.52 -1.63 -16.81
C GLY A 198 -3.29 -2.37 -16.27
N ALA A 199 -2.50 -1.77 -15.38
CA ALA A 199 -1.40 -2.45 -14.70
C ALA A 199 -1.91 -3.40 -13.62
N TRP A 200 -2.86 -2.96 -12.80
CA TRP A 200 -3.50 -3.78 -11.77
C TRP A 200 -4.25 -4.99 -12.36
N THR A 201 -4.95 -4.81 -13.49
CA THR A 201 -5.59 -5.91 -14.23
C THR A 201 -4.58 -6.98 -14.65
N LYS A 202 -3.40 -6.58 -15.15
CA LYS A 202 -2.31 -7.53 -15.49
C LYS A 202 -1.80 -8.31 -14.27
N TRP A 203 -2.05 -7.82 -13.06
CA TRP A 203 -1.68 -8.49 -11.82
C TRP A 203 -2.84 -9.22 -11.14
N GLY A 204 -3.98 -9.37 -11.83
CA GLY A 204 -5.12 -10.17 -11.38
C GLY A 204 -6.17 -9.39 -10.58
N PHE A 205 -6.13 -8.07 -10.56
CA PHE A 205 -7.17 -7.25 -9.93
C PHE A 205 -8.30 -6.92 -10.91
N HIS A 206 -9.51 -6.84 -10.38
CA HIS A 206 -10.72 -6.50 -11.11
C HIS A 206 -11.32 -5.23 -10.53
N VAL A 207 -11.80 -4.32 -11.38
CA VAL A 207 -12.49 -3.10 -10.95
C VAL A 207 -13.78 -3.50 -10.24
N ASP A 208 -14.00 -2.95 -9.05
CA ASP A 208 -15.24 -3.06 -8.31
C ASP A 208 -16.17 -1.91 -8.72
N GLU A 209 -17.04 -2.18 -9.69
CA GLU A 209 -17.93 -1.18 -10.29
C GLU A 209 -18.87 -0.54 -9.25
N GLU A 210 -19.33 -1.30 -8.26
CA GLU A 210 -20.22 -0.78 -7.21
C GLU A 210 -19.46 -0.01 -6.12
N MET A 211 -18.15 -0.24 -5.94
CA MET A 211 -17.33 0.68 -5.15
C MET A 211 -17.29 2.06 -5.80
N GLY A 212 -17.34 2.10 -7.14
CA GLY A 212 -17.35 3.34 -7.91
C GLY A 212 -15.99 4.02 -7.98
N ASN A 213 -16.03 5.32 -8.21
CA ASN A 213 -14.86 6.18 -8.31
C ASN A 213 -14.94 7.30 -7.26
N TRP A 214 -13.79 7.82 -6.85
CA TRP A 214 -13.69 8.94 -5.90
C TRP A 214 -12.34 9.64 -6.09
N TRP A 215 -12.19 10.82 -5.51
CA TRP A 215 -10.96 11.59 -5.54
C TRP A 215 -10.20 11.42 -4.21
N GLU A 216 -8.91 11.12 -4.29
CA GLU A 216 -7.96 11.21 -3.15
C GLU A 216 -6.83 12.14 -3.55
N GLU A 217 -6.58 13.19 -2.77
CA GLU A 217 -5.49 14.16 -3.02
C GLU A 217 -5.54 14.76 -4.45
N GLY A 218 -6.75 14.99 -4.97
CA GLY A 218 -6.96 15.51 -6.33
C GLY A 218 -6.72 14.49 -7.46
N ILE A 219 -6.55 13.21 -7.13
CA ILE A 219 -6.35 12.13 -8.09
C ILE A 219 -7.57 11.20 -8.09
N LEU A 220 -8.08 10.91 -9.28
CA LEU A 220 -9.22 10.01 -9.46
C LEU A 220 -8.80 8.55 -9.25
N HIS A 221 -9.49 7.88 -8.33
CA HIS A 221 -9.27 6.50 -7.91
C HIS A 221 -10.48 5.62 -8.19
N VAL A 222 -10.21 4.32 -8.34
CA VAL A 222 -11.22 3.26 -8.41
C VAL A 222 -10.88 2.13 -7.45
N GLY A 223 -11.91 1.45 -6.97
CA GLY A 223 -11.80 0.25 -6.17
C GLY A 223 -11.41 -0.93 -7.04
N MET A 224 -10.40 -1.71 -6.63
CA MET A 224 -10.09 -2.97 -7.29
C MET A 224 -9.86 -4.08 -6.26
N PHE A 225 -10.32 -5.29 -6.60
CA PHE A 225 -10.12 -6.48 -5.76
C PHE A 225 -9.47 -7.63 -6.52
N GLN A 226 -8.75 -8.45 -5.76
CA GLN A 226 -8.27 -9.76 -6.17
C GLN A 226 -8.55 -10.76 -5.05
N ARG A 227 -8.97 -11.97 -5.44
CA ARG A 227 -9.10 -13.11 -4.54
C ARG A 227 -7.88 -14.02 -4.70
N LEU A 228 -7.06 -14.12 -3.65
CA LEU A 228 -5.98 -15.10 -3.62
C LEU A 228 -6.57 -16.48 -3.33
N GLN A 229 -6.48 -17.39 -4.31
CA GLN A 229 -6.90 -18.78 -4.10
C GLN A 229 -6.00 -19.44 -3.04
N LYS A 230 -6.62 -20.09 -2.04
CA LYS A 230 -5.93 -21.03 -1.16
C LYS A 230 -5.47 -22.19 -2.04
N GLU A 231 -4.21 -22.62 -1.93
CA GLU A 231 -3.83 -23.90 -2.54
C GLU A 231 -4.68 -24.98 -1.89
N ALA A 232 -5.35 -25.80 -2.70
CA ALA A 232 -5.97 -27.01 -2.23
C ALA A 232 -4.87 -27.79 -1.49
N ARG A 233 -5.10 -28.13 -0.23
CA ARG A 233 -4.23 -29.08 0.47
C ARG A 233 -4.34 -30.39 -0.29
N GLY A 234 -3.34 -30.66 -1.14
CA GLY A 234 -3.11 -31.98 -1.71
C GLY A 234 -2.58 -32.94 -0.66
#